data_AF-A0A0F3GRD3-F1
#
_entry.id   AF-A0A0F3GRD3-F1
#
_cell.length_a   1.000
_cell.length_b   1.000
_cell.length_c   1.000
_cell.angle_alpha   90.00
_cell.angle_beta   90.00
_cell.angle_gamma   90.00
#
_symmetry.space_group_name_H-M   'P 1'
#
loop_
_entity.id
_entity.type
_entity.pdbx_description
1 polymer ?
#
loop_
_entity_poly.entity_id
_entity_poly.type
_entity_poly.pdbx_seq_one_letter_code
_entity_poly.pdbx_strand_id
1 'polypeptide(L)'
;MMTFDDQTFDNVYRLIGLEEKIDRQYKLELMLEMTNMMVGACLNGISNQLFGKDMSFVPPTVMAENTPYKKIIYGAFQRSQLHWDYTMLAKISFKLKNEPFRSEMLLFISEKTILAIHKAITRMLSEL
;
A
#
# COMPACT_ATOMS: atom_id res chain seq x y z
N MET A 1 1.09 0.87 -3.67
CA MET A 1 1.74 -0.45 -3.86
C MET A 1 2.00 -1.04 -2.49
N MET A 2 1.77 -2.34 -2.31
CA MET A 2 2.05 -3.04 -1.05
C MET A 2 3.06 -4.16 -1.26
N THR A 3 3.94 -4.34 -0.30
CA THR A 3 5.09 -5.24 -0.42
C THR A 3 5.24 -6.05 0.85
N PHE A 4 5.59 -7.32 0.70
CA PHE A 4 5.72 -8.28 1.79
C PHE A 4 7.03 -9.04 1.62
N ASP A 5 7.64 -9.42 2.74
CA ASP A 5 8.82 -10.29 2.71
C ASP A 5 8.44 -11.78 2.68
N ASP A 6 9.42 -12.61 2.35
CA ASP A 6 9.23 -14.06 2.22
C ASP A 6 8.74 -14.69 3.52
N GLN A 7 9.22 -14.17 4.67
CA GLN A 7 8.79 -14.65 5.98
C GLN A 7 7.29 -14.39 6.21
N THR A 8 6.79 -13.22 5.82
CA THR A 8 5.37 -12.89 5.89
C THR A 8 4.55 -13.78 4.96
N PHE A 9 5.00 -13.95 3.71
CA PHE A 9 4.34 -14.83 2.75
C PHE A 9 4.25 -16.28 3.25
N ASP A 10 5.32 -16.78 3.85
CA ASP A 10 5.36 -18.13 4.37
C ASP A 10 4.45 -18.36 5.57
N ASN A 11 4.23 -17.33 6.39
CA ASN A 11 3.46 -17.40 7.63
C ASN A 11 2.04 -16.81 7.53
N VAL A 12 1.62 -16.33 6.36
CA VAL A 12 0.32 -15.64 6.20
C VAL A 12 -0.88 -16.44 6.71
N TYR A 13 -0.85 -17.77 6.52
CA TYR A 13 -1.92 -18.67 6.97
C TYR A 13 -2.11 -18.64 8.49
N ARG A 14 -1.04 -18.43 9.27
CA ARG A 14 -1.10 -18.32 10.73
C ARG A 14 -1.78 -17.03 11.17
N LEU A 15 -1.62 -15.95 10.39
CA LEU A 15 -2.19 -14.64 10.71
C LEU A 15 -3.72 -14.63 10.64
N ILE A 16 -4.30 -15.53 9.86
CA ILE A 16 -5.74 -15.71 9.74
C ILE A 16 -6.26 -16.89 10.56
N GLY A 17 -5.43 -17.47 11.44
CA GLY A 17 -5.83 -18.55 12.35
C GLY A 17 -5.94 -19.92 11.71
N LEU A 18 -5.33 -20.15 10.54
CA LEU A 18 -5.23 -21.50 9.97
C LEU A 18 -4.09 -22.27 10.63
N GLU A 19 -4.38 -23.51 11.01
CA GLU A 19 -3.42 -24.41 11.65
C GLU A 19 -2.52 -25.14 10.64
N GLU A 20 -3.00 -25.33 9.42
CA GLU A 20 -2.30 -26.06 8.37
C GLU A 20 -1.71 -25.14 7.28
N LYS A 21 -0.57 -25.58 6.73
CA LYS A 21 0.02 -24.93 5.57
C LYS A 21 -0.88 -25.11 4.36
N ILE A 22 -1.25 -23.99 3.78
CA ILE A 22 -2.03 -23.92 2.54
C ILE A 22 -1.11 -23.89 1.32
N ASP A 23 -1.68 -24.23 0.16
CA ASP A 23 -0.97 -24.12 -1.10
C ASP A 23 -0.61 -22.67 -1.45
N ARG A 24 0.30 -22.53 -2.41
CA ARG A 24 0.80 -21.22 -2.82
C ARG A 24 -0.28 -20.32 -3.41
N GLN A 25 -1.25 -20.87 -4.14
CA GLN A 25 -2.30 -20.08 -4.77
C GLN A 25 -3.18 -19.44 -3.69
N TYR A 26 -3.58 -20.22 -2.69
CA TYR A 26 -4.39 -19.73 -1.60
C TYR A 26 -3.64 -18.71 -0.74
N LYS A 27 -2.32 -18.87 -0.54
CA LYS A 27 -1.50 -17.81 0.08
C LYS A 27 -1.61 -16.49 -0.69
N LEU A 28 -1.46 -16.52 -2.01
CA LEU A 28 -1.53 -15.30 -2.84
C LEU A 28 -2.90 -14.61 -2.72
N GLU A 29 -3.98 -15.37 -2.72
CA GLU A 29 -5.33 -14.83 -2.52
C GLU A 29 -5.44 -14.13 -1.16
N LEU A 30 -4.95 -14.75 -0.08
CA LEU A 30 -4.91 -14.11 1.23
C LEU A 30 -4.08 -12.82 1.24
N MET A 31 -2.93 -12.81 0.57
CA MET A 31 -2.11 -11.60 0.46
C MET A 31 -2.86 -10.47 -0.27
N LEU A 32 -3.62 -10.79 -1.31
CA LEU A 32 -4.45 -9.82 -2.03
C LEU A 32 -5.60 -9.30 -1.15
N GLU A 33 -6.26 -10.17 -0.41
CA GLU A 33 -7.35 -9.80 0.51
C GLU A 33 -6.83 -8.88 1.63
N MET A 34 -5.69 -9.24 2.22
CA MET A 34 -5.00 -8.42 3.21
C MET A 34 -4.57 -7.07 2.62
N THR A 35 -4.06 -7.07 1.39
CA THR A 35 -3.69 -5.83 0.68
C THR A 35 -4.91 -4.94 0.49
N ASN A 36 -6.03 -5.50 0.02
CA ASN A 36 -7.27 -4.78 -0.19
C ASN A 36 -7.75 -4.13 1.11
N MET A 37 -7.76 -4.89 2.21
CA MET A 37 -8.14 -4.42 3.53
C MET A 37 -7.21 -3.29 4.03
N MET A 38 -5.90 -3.49 4.00
CA MET A 38 -4.94 -2.51 4.52
C MET A 38 -4.91 -1.23 3.68
N VAL A 39 -4.95 -1.35 2.35
CA VAL A 39 -5.02 -0.21 1.44
C VAL A 39 -6.31 0.57 1.66
N GLY A 40 -7.46 -0.10 1.69
CA GLY A 40 -8.76 0.53 1.93
C GLY A 40 -8.81 1.27 3.27
N ALA A 41 -8.46 0.59 4.36
CA ALA A 41 -8.47 1.19 5.70
C ALA A 41 -7.52 2.38 5.81
N CYS A 42 -6.28 2.22 5.36
CA CYS A 42 -5.26 3.26 5.46
C CYS A 42 -5.61 4.50 4.62
N LEU A 43 -5.96 4.28 3.35
CA LEU A 43 -6.21 5.38 2.45
C LEU A 43 -7.55 6.07 2.73
N ASN A 44 -8.61 5.35 3.10
CA ASN A 44 -9.85 5.99 3.53
C ASN A 44 -9.66 6.78 4.82
N GLY A 45 -8.84 6.29 5.77
CA GLY A 45 -8.47 7.06 6.96
C GLY A 45 -7.82 8.39 6.61
N ILE A 46 -6.85 8.39 5.69
CA ILE A 46 -6.20 9.62 5.20
C ILE A 46 -7.20 10.53 4.48
N SER A 47 -8.01 9.97 3.58
CA SER A 47 -8.95 10.73 2.76
C SER A 47 -10.05 11.39 3.57
N ASN A 48 -10.60 10.67 4.55
CA ASN A 48 -11.65 11.20 5.40
C ASN A 48 -11.15 12.36 6.26
N GLN A 49 -9.91 12.26 6.79
CA GLN A 49 -9.32 13.35 7.57
C GLN A 49 -9.00 14.58 6.71
N LEU A 50 -8.44 14.40 5.52
CA LEU A 50 -8.00 15.53 4.68
C LEU A 50 -9.12 16.12 3.83
N PHE A 51 -10.01 15.28 3.31
CA PHE A 51 -10.96 15.63 2.26
C PHE A 51 -12.43 15.35 2.61
N GLY A 52 -12.73 14.68 3.73
CA GLY A 52 -14.09 14.37 4.16
C GLY A 52 -14.85 13.43 3.21
N LYS A 53 -14.13 12.57 2.47
CA LYS A 53 -14.71 11.62 1.52
C LYS A 53 -13.89 10.35 1.45
N ASP A 54 -14.54 9.23 1.16
CA ASP A 54 -13.85 7.98 0.87
C ASP A 54 -13.19 8.03 -0.52
N MET A 55 -12.11 7.26 -0.67
CA MET A 55 -11.45 7.08 -1.96
C MET A 55 -11.94 5.80 -2.63
N SER A 56 -11.98 5.81 -3.96
CA SER A 56 -12.23 4.63 -4.77
C SER A 56 -10.91 4.04 -5.25
N PHE A 57 -10.76 2.72 -5.11
CA PHE A 57 -9.58 1.98 -5.55
C PHE A 57 -9.98 0.78 -6.40
N VAL A 58 -9.09 0.40 -7.31
CA VAL A 58 -9.21 -0.87 -8.02
C VAL A 58 -8.72 -2.01 -7.13
N PRO A 59 -9.25 -3.24 -7.29
CA PRO A 59 -8.74 -4.41 -6.58
C PRO A 59 -7.23 -4.57 -6.80
N PRO A 60 -6.47 -5.00 -5.77
CA PRO A 60 -5.04 -5.22 -5.92
C PRO A 60 -4.76 -6.35 -6.91
N THR A 61 -3.58 -6.29 -7.53
CA THR A 61 -3.07 -7.34 -8.42
C THR A 61 -1.61 -7.60 -8.08
N VAL A 62 -1.16 -8.84 -8.25
CA VAL A 62 0.24 -9.21 -8.07
C VAL A 62 1.08 -8.58 -9.18
N MET A 63 1.98 -7.67 -8.81
CA MET A 63 2.87 -7.00 -9.78
C MET A 63 4.10 -7.83 -10.11
N ALA A 64 4.71 -8.44 -9.08
CA ALA A 64 5.89 -9.29 -9.22
C ALA A 64 6.09 -10.11 -7.94
N GLU A 65 6.81 -11.21 -8.08
CA GLU A 65 7.27 -12.06 -6.99
C GLU A 65 8.77 -12.31 -7.15
N ASN A 66 9.49 -12.44 -6.04
CA ASN A 66 10.94 -12.70 -6.02
C ASN A 66 11.76 -11.76 -6.94
N THR A 67 11.29 -10.53 -7.12
CA THR A 67 11.85 -9.57 -8.08
C THR A 67 12.44 -8.39 -7.33
N PRO A 68 13.67 -7.94 -7.66
CA PRO A 68 14.25 -6.76 -7.05
C PRO A 68 13.38 -5.53 -7.23
N TYR A 69 13.11 -4.81 -6.14
CA TYR A 69 12.31 -3.57 -6.11
C TYR A 69 12.67 -2.59 -7.23
N LYS A 70 13.97 -2.45 -7.50
CA LYS A 70 14.48 -1.57 -8.56
C LYS A 70 13.81 -1.86 -9.91
N LYS A 71 13.71 -3.12 -10.32
CA LYS A 71 13.11 -3.49 -11.62
C LYS A 71 11.64 -3.10 -11.72
N ILE A 72 10.88 -3.29 -10.63
CA ILE A 72 9.44 -2.98 -10.56
C ILE A 72 9.22 -1.47 -10.67
N ILE A 73 9.94 -0.69 -9.86
CA ILE A 73 9.82 0.77 -9.84
C ILE A 73 10.24 1.38 -11.18
N TYR A 74 11.38 0.97 -11.75
CA TYR A 74 11.77 1.48 -13.08
C TYR A 74 10.76 1.13 -14.16
N GLY A 75 10.12 -0.05 -14.10
CA GLY A 75 9.04 -0.44 -15.01
C GLY A 75 7.79 0.43 -14.85
N ALA A 76 7.34 0.64 -13.61
CA ALA A 76 6.13 1.38 -13.31
C ALA A 76 6.25 2.88 -13.59
N PHE A 77 7.43 3.49 -13.38
CA PHE A 77 7.66 4.93 -13.51
C PHE A 77 8.33 5.34 -14.83
N GLN A 78 8.27 4.51 -15.87
CA GLN A 78 8.74 4.95 -17.19
C GLN A 78 7.91 6.16 -17.65
N ARG A 79 8.57 7.21 -18.14
CA ARG A 79 7.93 8.46 -18.60
C ARG A 79 6.91 8.25 -19.73
N SER A 80 6.98 7.13 -20.45
CA SER A 80 5.97 6.73 -21.44
C SER A 80 4.63 6.30 -20.81
N GLN A 81 4.62 6.01 -19.51
CA GLN A 81 3.44 5.54 -18.76
C GLN A 81 2.94 6.57 -17.74
N LEU A 82 3.80 7.46 -17.22
CA LEU A 82 3.45 8.50 -16.24
C LEU A 82 4.03 9.87 -16.63
N HIS A 83 3.14 10.85 -16.76
CA HIS A 83 3.48 12.25 -17.01
C HIS A 83 3.59 13.04 -15.69
N TRP A 84 4.49 12.63 -14.79
CA TRP A 84 4.77 13.34 -13.54
C TRP A 84 6.21 13.88 -13.55
N ASP A 85 6.38 15.20 -13.39
CA ASP A 85 7.71 15.82 -13.31
C ASP A 85 8.41 15.51 -11.99
N TYR A 86 7.64 15.43 -10.91
CA TYR A 86 8.07 14.96 -9.60
C TYR A 86 6.94 14.26 -8.87
N THR A 87 7.30 13.43 -7.89
CA THR A 87 6.35 12.70 -7.04
C THR A 87 6.83 12.70 -5.60
N MET A 88 5.89 12.78 -4.66
CA MET A 88 6.17 12.54 -3.25
C MET A 88 5.92 11.06 -2.96
N LEU A 89 6.95 10.38 -2.46
CA LEU A 89 6.86 9.01 -1.98
C LEU A 89 6.61 9.03 -0.47
N ALA A 90 5.46 8.51 -0.04
CA ALA A 90 5.21 8.17 1.34
C ALA A 90 5.35 6.66 1.55
N LYS A 91 6.12 6.26 2.56
CA LYS A 91 6.29 4.86 2.96
C LYS A 91 5.66 4.63 4.33
N ILE A 92 4.75 3.68 4.40
CA ILE A 92 4.10 3.25 5.64
C ILE A 92 4.51 1.81 5.91
N SER A 93 5.07 1.53 7.08
CA SER A 93 5.52 0.18 7.45
C SER A 93 4.59 -0.41 8.51
N PHE A 94 4.03 -1.57 8.23
CA PHE A 94 3.19 -2.31 9.16
C PHE A 94 3.98 -3.48 9.74
N LYS A 95 3.87 -3.66 11.05
CA LYS A 95 4.49 -4.77 11.79
C LYS A 95 3.55 -5.23 12.89
N LEU A 96 3.46 -6.54 13.08
CA LEU A 96 2.83 -7.10 14.27
C LEU A 96 3.89 -7.32 15.34
N LYS A 97 3.55 -7.05 16.60
CA LYS A 97 4.51 -7.08 17.71
C LYS A 97 5.06 -8.49 17.99
N ASN A 98 4.18 -9.50 17.90
CA ASN A 98 4.47 -10.86 18.33
C ASN A 98 4.36 -11.89 17.19
N GLU A 99 4.16 -11.43 15.96
CA GLU A 99 4.00 -12.31 14.79
C GLU A 99 5.02 -11.94 13.71
N PRO A 100 5.48 -12.91 12.91
CA PRO A 100 6.39 -12.68 11.80
C PRO A 100 5.66 -12.06 10.60
N PHE A 101 5.11 -10.87 10.81
CA PHE A 101 4.42 -10.07 9.80
C PHE A 101 5.12 -8.72 9.62
N ARG A 102 5.52 -8.46 8.38
CA ARG A 102 6.02 -7.18 7.93
C ARG A 102 5.48 -6.88 6.55
N SER A 103 4.94 -5.67 6.39
CA SER A 103 4.57 -5.15 5.08
C SER A 103 4.92 -3.67 4.97
N GLU A 104 5.16 -3.23 3.75
CA GLU A 104 5.39 -1.82 3.44
C GLU A 104 4.40 -1.38 2.36
N MET A 105 3.72 -0.26 2.61
CA MET A 105 2.88 0.43 1.64
C MET A 105 3.64 1.64 1.12
N LEU A 106 3.79 1.69 -0.21
CA LEU A 106 4.38 2.79 -0.95
C LEU A 106 3.28 3.55 -1.68
N LEU A 107 3.16 4.83 -1.35
CA LEU A 107 2.22 5.77 -1.93
C LEU A 107 2.98 6.78 -2.76
N PHE A 108 2.68 6.82 -4.05
CA PHE A 108 3.25 7.78 -4.98
C PHE A 108 2.22 8.85 -5.25
N ILE A 109 2.53 10.06 -4.84
CA ILE A 109 1.60 11.18 -4.83
C ILE A 109 2.01 12.11 -5.96
N SER A 110 1.08 12.35 -6.90
CA SER A 110 1.31 13.26 -8.02
C SER A 110 1.47 14.71 -7.54
N GLU A 111 2.15 15.54 -8.32
CA GLU A 111 2.25 16.98 -8.10
C GLU A 111 0.90 17.64 -7.76
N LYS A 112 -0.15 17.38 -8.56
CA LYS A 112 -1.48 17.95 -8.33
C LYS A 112 -2.04 17.55 -6.95
N THR A 113 -1.81 16.31 -6.54
CA THR A 113 -2.28 15.80 -5.25
C THR A 113 -1.47 16.37 -4.09
N ILE A 114 -0.16 16.61 -4.25
CA ILE A 114 0.68 17.27 -3.24
C ILE A 114 0.09 18.64 -2.88
N LEU A 115 -0.27 19.44 -3.90
CA LEU A 115 -0.88 20.76 -3.70
C LEU A 115 -2.23 20.67 -2.97
N ALA A 116 -3.05 19.67 -3.32
CA ALA A 116 -4.34 19.44 -2.66
C ALA A 116 -4.17 19.06 -1.17
N ILE A 117 -3.22 18.16 -0.86
CA ILE A 117 -2.89 17.77 0.52
C ILE A 117 -2.38 18.98 1.31
N HIS A 118 -1.46 19.76 0.73
CA HIS A 118 -0.94 20.97 1.38
C HIS A 118 -2.08 21.94 1.74
N LYS A 119 -2.99 22.22 0.79
CA LYS A 119 -4.14 23.08 1.05
C LYS A 119 -5.06 22.54 2.16
N ALA A 120 -5.30 21.23 2.18
CA ALA A 120 -6.12 20.59 3.21
C ALA A 120 -5.49 20.74 4.61
N ILE A 121 -4.20 20.44 4.74
CA ILE A 121 -3.46 20.55 6.00
C ILE A 121 -3.41 22.01 6.47
N THR A 122 -3.10 22.96 5.59
CA THR A 122 -3.06 24.39 5.95
C THR A 122 -4.40 24.88 6.47
N ARG A 123 -5.52 24.44 5.87
CA ARG A 123 -6.86 24.76 6.39
C ARG A 123 -7.06 24.20 7.81
N MET A 124 -6.74 22.93 8.03
CA MET A 124 -6.88 22.31 9.35
C MET A 124 -6.04 23.02 10.41
N LEU A 125 -4.82 23.44 10.08
CA LEU A 125 -3.94 24.17 11.00
C LEU A 125 -4.45 25.58 11.33
N SER A 126 -5.19 26.23 10.42
CA SER A 126 -5.78 27.55 10.67
C SER A 126 -7.03 27.53 11.55
N GLU A 127 -7.61 26.34 11.76
CA GLU A 127 -8.79 26.13 12.60
C GLU A 127 -8.42 25.74 14.05
N LEU A 128 -7.12 25.62 14.35
CA LEU A 128 -6.55 25.37 15.68
C LEU A 128 -6.18 26.68 16.37
#